data_AF-A0AAW5YX89-F1
#
_entry.id   AF-A0AAW5YX89-F1
#
_cell.length_a   1.000
_cell.length_b   1.000
_cell.length_c   1.000
_cell.angle_alpha   90.00
_cell.angle_beta   90.00
_cell.angle_gamma   90.00
#
_symmetry.space_group_name_H-M   'P 1'
#
loop_
_entity.id
_entity.type
_entity.pdbx_description
1 polymer ?
#
loop_
_entity_poly.entity_id
_entity_poly.type
_entity_poly.pdbx_seq_one_letter_code
_entity_poly.pdbx_strand_id
1 'polypeptide(L)' 'MDHSYSNTKPHQKGKHLKLNDRTTIQELHSKGYSNRAIARELNCS' A
#
# COMPACT_ATOMS: atom_id res chain seq x y z
N MET A 1 14.84 -21.32 -20.29
CA MET A 1 14.10 -21.42 -19.02
C MET A 1 14.07 -20.02 -18.41
N ASP A 2 13.04 -19.24 -18.76
CA ASP A 2 12.78 -17.91 -18.21
C ASP A 2 12.15 -18.07 -16.82
N HIS A 3 12.90 -17.79 -15.76
CA HIS A 3 12.37 -17.79 -14.40
C HIS A 3 12.20 -16.34 -13.96
N SER A 4 10.98 -15.81 -14.12
CA SER A 4 10.58 -14.49 -13.63
C SER A 4 10.40 -14.52 -12.11
N TYR A 5 11.45 -14.17 -11.37
CA TYR A 5 11.39 -14.02 -9.91
C TYR A 5 10.74 -12.69 -9.53
N SER A 6 9.42 -12.60 -9.59
CA SER A 6 8.69 -11.47 -9.01
C SER A 6 8.63 -11.63 -7.49
N ASN A 7 9.52 -10.94 -6.78
CA ASN A 7 9.55 -10.91 -5.31
C ASN A 7 8.41 -10.09 -4.67
N THR A 8 7.54 -9.50 -5.48
CA THR A 8 6.40 -8.71 -5.02
C THR A 8 5.13 -9.56 -5.06
N LYS A 9 4.38 -9.56 -3.95
CA LYS A 9 3.03 -10.18 -3.91
C LYS A 9 2.21 -9.60 -5.07
N PRO A 10 1.43 -10.42 -5.80
CA PRO A 10 0.65 -9.93 -6.93
C PRO A 10 -0.37 -8.90 -6.41
N HIS A 11 -0.13 -7.63 -6.70
CA HIS A 11 -1.11 -6.59 -6.49
C HIS A 11 -2.30 -6.88 -7.41
N GLN A 12 -3.48 -7.10 -6.84
CA GLN A 12 -4.70 -7.25 -7.62
C GLN A 12 -5.06 -5.90 -8.26
N LYS A 13 -4.72 -5.76 -9.55
CA LYS A 13 -5.11 -4.61 -10.36
C LYS A 13 -6.63 -4.43 -10.29
N GLY A 14 -7.08 -3.22 -9.98
CA GLY A 14 -8.50 -2.90 -9.80
C GLY A 14 -9.04 -3.08 -8.37
N LYS A 15 -8.18 -3.50 -7.42
CA LYS A 15 -8.57 -3.52 -6.00
C LYS A 15 -8.56 -2.09 -5.45
N HIS A 16 -9.76 -1.54 -5.23
CA HIS A 16 -9.90 -0.29 -4.49
C HIS A 16 -9.46 -0.49 -3.04
N LEU A 17 -8.80 0.53 -2.48
CA LEU A 17 -8.53 0.62 -1.05
C LEU A 17 -9.85 0.54 -0.27
N LYS A 18 -9.87 -0.24 0.82
CA LYS A 18 -11.05 -0.31 1.67
C LYS A 18 -11.28 1.05 2.33
N LEU A 19 -12.52 1.31 2.76
CA LEU A 19 -12.85 2.56 3.46
C LEU A 19 -11.94 2.78 4.67
N ASN A 20 -11.69 1.74 5.47
CA ASN A 20 -10.78 1.80 6.60
C ASN A 20 -9.36 2.21 6.20
N ASP A 21 -8.80 1.61 5.15
CA ASP A 21 -7.45 1.96 4.67
C ASP A 21 -7.38 3.44 4.28
N ARG A 22 -8.44 3.97 3.65
CA ARG A 22 -8.53 5.38 3.25
C ARG A 22 -8.57 6.31 4.46
N THR A 23 -9.33 5.97 5.50
CA THR A 23 -9.36 6.73 6.76
C THR A 23 -7.99 6.72 7.43
N THR A 24 -7.33 5.57 7.49
CA THR A 24 -5.99 5.45 8.08
C THR A 24 -4.95 6.29 7.33
N ILE A 25 -5.00 6.34 5.99
CA ILE A 25 -4.14 7.23 5.19
C ILE A 25 -4.36 8.70 5.59
N GLN A 26 -5.61 9.15 5.68
CA GLN A 26 -5.94 10.53 6.02
C GLN A 26 -5.47 10.91 7.42
N GLU A 27 -5.69 10.03 8.40
CA GLU A 27 -5.25 10.25 9.79
C GLU A 27 -3.73 10.31 9.90
N LEU A 28 -3.01 9.37 9.28
CA LEU A 28 -1.54 9.34 9.32
C LEU A 28 -0.95 10.53 8.59
N HIS A 29 -1.52 10.93 7.46
CA HIS A 29 -1.08 12.12 6.73
C HIS A 29 -1.31 13.39 7.56
N SER A 30 -2.44 13.48 8.27
CA SER A 30 -2.74 14.60 9.18
C SER A 30 -1.77 14.66 10.37
N LYS A 31 -1.27 13.51 10.82
CA LYS A 31 -0.22 13.39 11.86
C LYS A 31 1.19 13.69 11.33
N GLY A 32 1.36 14.01 10.05
CA GLY A 32 2.64 14.37 9.44
C GLY A 32 3.50 13.18 8.99
N TYR A 33 2.94 11.97 8.89
CA TYR A 33 3.67 10.83 8.38
C TYR A 33 3.93 10.96 6.88
N SER A 34 5.13 10.61 6.44
CA SER A 34 5.45 10.54 5.01
C SER A 34 4.64 9.45 4.31
N ASN A 35 4.33 9.65 3.03
CA ASN A 35 3.64 8.65 2.20
C ASN A 35 4.34 7.29 2.23
N ARG A 36 5.68 7.27 2.30
CA ARG A 36 6.46 6.03 2.42
C ARG A 36 6.20 5.30 3.74
N ALA A 37 6.07 6.01 4.85
CA ALA A 37 5.73 5.39 6.14
C ALA A 37 4.31 4.82 6.12
N ILE A 38 3.36 5.57 5.56
CA ILE A 38 1.96 5.15 5.39
C ILE A 38 1.86 3.89 4.51
N ALA A 39 2.62 3.86 3.41
CA ALA A 39 2.64 2.73 2.50
C ALA A 39 3.16 1.44 3.17
N ARG A 40 4.19 1.56 4.02
CA ARG A 40 4.71 0.44 4.82
C ARG A 40 3.68 -0.08 5.83
N GLU A 41 2.97 0.81 6.51
CA GLU A 41 1.93 0.45 7.47
C GLU A 41 0.79 -0.32 6.79
N LEU A 42 0.35 0.17 5.62
CA LEU A 42 -0.76 -0.40 4.87
C LEU A 42 -0.36 -1.55 3.93
N ASN A 43 0.93 -1.92 3.94
CA ASN A 43 1.50 -2.89 3.01
C ASN A 43 1.09 -2.62 1.55
N CYS A 44 1.02 -1.35 1.17
CA CYS A 44 0.80 -0.91 -0.20
C CYS A 44 2.11 -0.35 -0.78
N SER A 45 2.24 -0.44 -2.10
CA SER A 45 3.42 -0.05 -2.87
C SER A 45 3.11 1.13 -3.77
#